data_AF-A0A1G3CI02-F1
#
_entry.id   AF-A0A1G3CI02-F1
#
_cell.length_a   1.000
_cell.length_b   1.000
_cell.length_c   1.000
_cell.angle_alpha   90.00
_cell.angle_beta   90.00
_cell.angle_gamma   90.00
#
_symmetry.space_group_name_H-M   'P 1'
#
loop_
_entity.id
_entity.type
_entity.pdbx_description
1 polymer ?
#
loop_
_entity_poly.entity_id
_entity_poly.type
_entity_poly.pdbx_seq_one_letter_code
_entity_poly.pdbx_strand_id
1 'polypeptide(L)'
;MEIYDVVKQVGISGSMWEESIERHDVVREEFDGVCFYRVTKKVGELGKGAIVTQEGILFDFPRIARIMHLENGIRKAFTQPFYVEEKVDGYNIRVARIQGRVLAFSRGAYVCPFSTDRIVDFLDVKKIFDEHPGLIVCGEFAGPDNPYNIEYPPYVKEDIRFFAFD
;
A
#
# COMPACT_ATOMS: atom_id res chain seq x y z
N MET A 1 -11.08 16.07 10.35
CA MET A 1 -12.23 15.74 9.48
C MET A 1 -12.84 14.47 10.05
N GLU A 2 -14.17 14.41 10.16
CA GLU A 2 -14.82 13.20 10.66
C GLU A 2 -14.62 12.06 9.64
N ILE A 3 -14.48 10.82 10.10
CA ILE A 3 -14.24 9.67 9.20
C ILE A 3 -15.33 9.55 8.12
N TYR A 4 -16.54 9.97 8.45
CA TYR A 4 -17.69 10.00 7.56
C TYR A 4 -17.53 10.97 6.39
N ASP A 5 -16.85 12.10 6.60
CA ASP A 5 -16.61 13.07 5.53
C ASP A 5 -15.58 12.54 4.54
N VAL A 6 -14.61 11.75 5.01
CA VAL A 6 -13.61 11.09 4.16
C VAL A 6 -14.27 10.06 3.25
N VAL A 7 -15.08 9.15 3.81
CA VAL A 7 -15.71 8.08 3.02
C VAL A 7 -16.80 8.59 2.07
N LYS A 8 -17.45 9.72 2.39
CA LYS A 8 -18.39 10.39 1.47
C LYS A 8 -17.71 10.86 0.19
N GLN A 9 -16.43 11.21 0.22
CA GLN A 9 -15.68 11.64 -0.98
C GLN A 9 -15.59 10.53 -2.04
N VAL A 10 -15.66 9.27 -1.61
CA VAL A 10 -15.69 8.09 -2.50
C VAL A 10 -17.10 7.50 -2.64
N GLY A 11 -18.14 8.28 -2.33
CA GLY A 11 -19.53 7.90 -2.53
C GLY A 11 -20.10 6.92 -1.50
N ILE A 12 -19.42 6.68 -0.38
CA ILE A 12 -19.90 5.79 0.68
C ILE A 12 -20.71 6.61 1.70
N SER A 13 -21.96 6.20 1.95
CA SER A 13 -22.82 6.83 2.95
C SER A 13 -22.39 6.46 4.37
N GLY A 14 -22.76 7.28 5.36
CA GLY A 14 -22.48 6.98 6.78
C GLY A 14 -23.11 5.65 7.24
N SER A 15 -24.34 5.37 6.81
CA SER A 15 -25.03 4.11 7.12
C SER A 15 -24.33 2.89 6.53
N MET A 16 -23.84 2.99 5.28
CA MET A 16 -23.08 1.91 4.63
C MET A 16 -21.75 1.67 5.36
N TRP A 17 -21.09 2.74 5.80
CA TRP A 17 -19.84 2.63 6.56
C TRP A 17 -20.04 1.93 7.91
N GLU A 18 -21.08 2.31 8.66
CA GLU A 18 -21.44 1.69 9.94
C GLU A 18 -21.78 0.21 9.77
N GLU A 19 -22.63 -0.13 8.79
CA GLU A 19 -22.96 -1.52 8.45
C GLU A 19 -21.71 -2.33 8.08
N SER A 20 -20.74 -1.72 7.39
CA SER A 20 -19.48 -2.37 7.01
C SER A 20 -18.58 -2.66 8.22
N ILE A 21 -18.61 -1.81 9.23
CA ILE A 21 -17.90 -2.04 10.50
C ILE A 21 -18.57 -3.17 11.28
N GLU A 22 -19.90 -3.15 11.41
CA GLU A 22 -20.65 -4.22 12.09
C GLU A 22 -20.42 -5.60 11.46
N ARG A 23 -20.34 -5.65 10.12
CA ARG A 23 -20.04 -6.87 9.35
C ARG A 23 -18.58 -7.28 9.33
N HIS A 24 -17.70 -6.49 9.95
CA HIS A 24 -16.24 -6.69 9.94
C HIS A 24 -15.62 -6.65 8.53
N ASP A 25 -16.32 -6.05 7.57
CA ASP A 25 -15.80 -5.74 6.23
C ASP A 25 -14.81 -4.56 6.30
N VAL A 26 -14.96 -3.74 7.34
CA VAL A 26 -14.00 -2.73 7.79
C VAL A 26 -13.67 -3.00 9.26
N VAL A 27 -12.40 -2.97 9.61
CA VAL A 27 -11.94 -3.18 10.99
C VAL A 27 -11.14 -1.97 11.45
N ARG A 28 -11.50 -1.42 12.61
CA ARG A 28 -10.70 -0.36 13.26
C ARG A 28 -9.47 -1.00 13.91
N GLU A 29 -8.30 -0.44 13.65
CA GLU A 29 -7.03 -0.85 14.22
C GLU A 29 -6.27 0.36 14.79
N GLU A 30 -5.33 0.06 15.67
CA GLU A 30 -4.42 1.03 16.27
C GLU A 30 -2.99 0.47 16.25
N PHE A 31 -2.02 1.28 15.86
CA PHE A 31 -0.61 0.96 15.94
C PHE A 31 0.20 2.19 16.37
N ASP A 32 0.96 2.09 17.45
CA ASP A 32 1.78 3.19 17.99
C ASP A 32 1.00 4.51 18.16
N GLY A 33 -0.24 4.41 18.67
CA GLY A 33 -1.16 5.54 18.84
C GLY A 33 -1.83 6.05 17.56
N VAL A 34 -1.51 5.47 16.39
CA VAL A 34 -2.15 5.81 15.12
C VAL A 34 -3.41 4.98 14.93
N CYS A 35 -4.56 5.63 14.87
CA CYS A 35 -5.85 4.99 14.61
C CYS A 35 -6.21 5.02 13.13
N PHE A 36 -6.61 3.87 12.58
CA PHE A 36 -7.04 3.75 11.18
C PHE A 36 -8.06 2.63 11.00
N TYR A 37 -8.72 2.60 9.84
CA TYR A 37 -9.70 1.59 9.47
C TYR A 37 -9.18 0.80 8.28
N ARG A 38 -9.07 -0.52 8.43
CA ARG A 38 -8.62 -1.43 7.39
C ARG A 38 -9.80 -2.06 6.68
N VAL A 39 -9.83 -1.94 5.37
CA VAL A 39 -10.87 -2.53 4.52
C VAL A 39 -10.52 -3.99 4.22
N THR A 40 -11.25 -4.93 4.81
CA THR A 40 -10.99 -6.37 4.73
C THR A 40 -11.76 -7.04 3.57
N LYS A 41 -12.89 -6.46 3.18
CA LYS A 41 -13.69 -6.80 1.99
C LYS A 41 -14.08 -5.52 1.24
N LYS A 42 -14.39 -5.64 -0.05
CA LYS A 42 -14.73 -4.47 -0.88
C LYS A 42 -15.97 -3.76 -0.32
N VAL A 43 -15.89 -2.44 -0.14
CA VAL A 43 -16.99 -1.57 0.28
C VAL A 43 -17.05 -0.39 -0.68
N GLY A 44 -18.11 -0.30 -1.49
CA GLY A 44 -18.21 0.72 -2.54
C GLY A 44 -16.99 0.67 -3.47
N GLU A 45 -16.29 1.79 -3.60
CA GLU A 45 -15.06 1.92 -4.39
C GLU A 45 -13.79 1.50 -3.62
N LEU A 46 -13.88 1.26 -2.31
CA LEU A 46 -12.72 0.83 -1.51
C LEU A 46 -12.46 -0.67 -1.71
N GLY A 47 -11.33 -1.00 -2.32
CA GLY A 47 -10.88 -2.37 -2.48
C GLY A 47 -10.34 -2.98 -1.18
N LYS A 48 -10.19 -4.31 -1.20
CA LYS A 48 -9.58 -5.05 -0.08
C LYS A 48 -8.12 -4.61 0.06
N GLY A 49 -7.76 -4.13 1.24
CA GLY A 49 -6.44 -3.57 1.51
C GLY A 49 -6.38 -2.05 1.42
N ALA A 50 -7.51 -1.36 1.27
CA ALA A 50 -7.57 0.08 1.49
C ALA A 50 -7.52 0.41 3.00
N ILE A 51 -7.00 1.59 3.32
CA ILE A 51 -6.91 2.13 4.69
C ILE A 51 -7.60 3.49 4.70
N VAL A 52 -8.49 3.68 5.65
CA VAL A 52 -9.22 4.95 5.83
C VAL A 52 -8.79 5.57 7.16
N THR A 53 -8.45 6.86 7.10
CA THR A 53 -8.03 7.66 8.25
C THR A 53 -8.83 8.96 8.26
N GLN A 54 -8.70 9.76 9.32
CA GLN A 54 -9.26 11.12 9.34
C GLN A 54 -8.55 12.09 8.38
N GLU A 55 -7.36 11.74 7.90
CA GLU A 55 -6.55 12.55 6.98
C GLU A 55 -6.84 12.24 5.51
N GLY A 56 -7.42 11.06 5.23
CA GLY A 56 -7.71 10.62 3.88
C GLY A 56 -7.72 9.10 3.73
N ILE A 57 -7.66 8.65 2.48
CA ILE A 57 -7.75 7.25 2.08
C ILE A 57 -6.44 6.85 1.41
N LEU A 58 -5.83 5.75 1.88
CA LEU A 58 -4.82 5.02 1.14
C LEU A 58 -5.51 3.86 0.42
N PHE A 59 -5.67 3.97 -0.89
CA PHE A 59 -6.29 2.92 -1.69
C PHE A 59 -5.44 1.64 -1.70
N ASP A 60 -6.08 0.49 -1.89
CA ASP A 60 -5.37 -0.76 -2.13
C ASP A 60 -4.47 -0.65 -3.35
N PHE A 61 -3.29 -1.27 -3.30
CA PHE A 61 -2.48 -1.39 -4.52
C PHE A 61 -3.29 -2.25 -5.51
N PRO A 62 -3.46 -1.87 -6.79
CA PRO A 62 -4.31 -2.60 -7.72
C PRO A 62 -3.71 -3.94 -8.12
N ARG A 63 -4.52 -4.83 -8.70
CA ARG A 63 -4.01 -6.08 -9.30
C ARG A 63 -3.42 -5.77 -10.67
N ILE A 64 -2.15 -6.11 -10.87
CA ILE A 64 -1.49 -5.98 -12.16
C ILE A 64 -1.80 -7.22 -13.00
N ALA A 65 -2.34 -7.02 -14.20
CA ALA A 65 -2.72 -8.11 -15.10
C ALA A 65 -1.48 -8.82 -15.67
N ARG A 66 -1.56 -10.16 -15.79
CA ARG A 66 -0.49 -10.96 -16.41
C ARG A 66 -0.82 -11.24 -17.87
N ILE A 67 0.13 -10.95 -18.76
CA ILE A 67 0.10 -11.45 -20.13
C ILE A 67 0.85 -12.78 -20.21
N MET A 68 0.32 -13.75 -20.96
CA MET A 68 0.93 -15.08 -21.11
C MET A 68 1.69 -15.26 -22.43
N HIS A 69 1.47 -14.36 -23.39
CA HIS A 69 2.18 -14.31 -24.66
C HIS A 69 2.73 -12.90 -24.86
N LEU A 70 4.05 -12.75 -24.90
CA LEU A 70 4.70 -11.44 -24.86
C LEU A 70 4.23 -10.52 -25.99
N GLU A 71 4.38 -10.94 -27.25
CA GLU A 71 4.04 -10.09 -28.40
C GLU A 71 2.55 -9.73 -28.45
N ASN A 72 1.68 -10.74 -28.54
CA ASN A 72 0.23 -10.53 -28.62
C ASN A 72 -0.34 -9.82 -27.38
N GLY A 73 0.20 -10.11 -26.19
CA GLY A 73 -0.20 -9.48 -24.94
C GLY A 73 0.12 -7.99 -24.92
N ILE A 74 1.35 -7.62 -25.28
CA ILE A 74 1.76 -6.21 -25.37
C ILE A 74 0.91 -5.46 -26.41
N ARG A 75 0.78 -5.99 -27.63
CA ARG A 75 0.00 -5.35 -28.71
C ARG A 75 -1.47 -5.13 -28.33
N LYS A 76 -2.04 -6.01 -27.50
CA LYS A 76 -3.42 -5.90 -27.02
C LYS A 76 -3.56 -4.92 -25.84
N ALA A 77 -2.58 -4.90 -24.93
CA ALA A 77 -2.65 -4.10 -23.70
C ALA A 77 -2.27 -2.63 -23.92
N PHE A 78 -1.32 -2.35 -24.82
CA PHE A 78 -0.73 -1.03 -25.00
C PHE A 78 -0.88 -0.55 -26.44
N THR A 79 -1.42 0.65 -26.61
CA THR A 79 -1.56 1.34 -27.91
C THR A 79 -0.60 2.54 -28.04
N GLN A 80 0.13 2.86 -26.98
CA GLN A 80 1.09 3.96 -26.88
C GLN A 80 2.43 3.42 -26.34
N PRO A 81 3.54 4.18 -26.47
CA PRO A 81 4.79 3.84 -25.80
C PRO A 81 4.59 3.63 -24.29
N PHE A 82 5.32 2.68 -23.72
CA PHE A 82 5.22 2.32 -22.30
C PHE A 82 6.61 2.10 -21.71
N TYR A 83 6.72 2.28 -20.39
CA TYR A 83 7.94 1.98 -19.64
C TYR A 83 8.00 0.49 -19.29
N VAL A 84 9.20 -0.04 -19.18
CA VAL A 84 9.47 -1.41 -18.73
C VAL A 84 10.33 -1.32 -17.49
N GLU A 85 9.80 -1.80 -16.37
CA GLU A 85 10.48 -1.85 -15.09
C GLU A 85 10.76 -3.30 -14.71
N GLU A 86 11.79 -3.51 -13.90
CA GLU A 86 12.07 -4.82 -13.32
C GLU A 86 10.94 -5.17 -12.33
N LYS A 87 10.33 -6.34 -12.51
CA LYS A 87 9.46 -6.90 -11.48
C LYS A 87 10.31 -7.60 -10.42
N VAL A 88 10.71 -6.84 -9.40
CA VAL A 88 11.41 -7.36 -8.22
C VAL A 88 10.55 -8.43 -7.52
N ASP A 89 11.17 -9.54 -7.12
CA ASP A 89 10.52 -10.58 -6.34
C ASP A 89 10.77 -10.35 -4.86
N GLY A 90 9.75 -9.85 -4.17
CA GLY A 90 9.75 -9.56 -2.75
C GLY A 90 8.31 -9.45 -2.24
N TYR A 91 8.07 -8.52 -1.33
CA TYR A 91 6.71 -8.20 -0.91
C TYR A 91 6.38 -6.73 -1.02
N ASN A 92 5.16 -6.48 -1.46
CA ASN A 92 4.59 -5.16 -1.64
C ASN A 92 4.41 -4.43 -0.31
N ILE A 93 4.90 -3.19 -0.27
CA ILE A 93 4.66 -2.25 0.81
C ILE A 93 4.12 -0.92 0.27
N ARG A 94 3.31 -0.26 1.09
CA ARG A 94 2.86 1.13 0.91
C ARG A 94 3.25 1.92 2.14
N VAL A 95 3.98 3.01 1.94
CA VAL A 95 4.50 3.86 3.01
C VAL A 95 3.77 5.18 2.99
N ALA A 96 3.24 5.60 4.13
CA ALA A 96 2.56 6.89 4.26
C ALA A 96 2.80 7.49 5.64
N ARG A 97 2.69 8.82 5.71
CA ARG A 97 2.64 9.54 6.98
C ARG A 97 1.18 9.76 7.40
N ILE A 98 0.80 9.20 8.54
CA ILE A 98 -0.53 9.29 9.13
C ILE A 98 -0.36 9.75 10.58
N GLN A 99 -1.07 10.79 11.01
CA GLN A 99 -1.03 11.35 12.37
C GLN A 99 0.41 11.66 12.82
N GLY A 100 1.24 12.14 11.88
CA GLY A 100 2.64 12.49 12.11
C GLY A 100 3.61 11.30 12.18
N ARG A 101 3.13 10.05 12.05
CA ARG A 101 3.95 8.83 12.06
C ARG A 101 4.06 8.24 10.67
N VAL A 102 5.25 7.78 10.30
CA VAL A 102 5.48 7.06 9.04
C VAL A 102 5.23 5.58 9.30
N LEU A 103 4.28 4.99 8.57
CA LEU A 103 3.91 3.59 8.69
C LEU A 103 4.07 2.89 7.35
N ALA A 104 4.54 1.63 7.39
CA ALA A 104 4.62 0.77 6.22
C ALA A 104 3.53 -0.32 6.30
N PHE A 105 2.65 -0.32 5.29
CA PHE A 105 1.54 -1.25 5.18
C PHE A 105 1.85 -2.33 4.16
N SER A 106 1.63 -3.58 4.53
CA SER A 106 1.63 -4.71 3.59
C SER A 106 0.51 -4.59 2.56
N ARG A 107 0.55 -5.45 1.53
CA ARG A 107 -0.55 -5.59 0.56
C ARG A 107 -1.92 -5.80 1.20
N GLY A 108 -1.98 -6.51 2.32
CA GLY A 108 -3.21 -6.77 3.09
C GLY A 108 -3.67 -5.61 3.99
N ALA A 109 -2.98 -4.47 3.93
CA ALA A 109 -3.16 -3.29 4.78
C ALA A 109 -2.85 -3.47 6.26
N TYR A 110 -2.11 -4.51 6.63
CA TYR A 110 -1.55 -4.59 7.98
C TYR A 110 -0.32 -3.71 8.07
N VAL A 111 -0.19 -2.94 9.16
CA VAL A 111 1.09 -2.31 9.51
C VAL A 111 2.11 -3.42 9.74
N CYS A 112 3.22 -3.36 9.02
CA CYS A 112 4.33 -4.29 9.19
C CYS A 112 5.35 -3.64 10.13
N PRO A 113 5.55 -4.15 11.36
CA PRO A 113 6.50 -3.54 12.30
C PRO A 113 7.92 -3.53 11.74
N PHE A 114 8.36 -4.64 11.15
CA PHE A 114 9.66 -4.75 10.49
C PHE A 114 9.82 -3.72 9.37
N SER A 115 8.85 -3.61 8.46
CA SER A 115 8.98 -2.66 7.34
C SER A 115 8.92 -1.21 7.80
N THR A 116 8.14 -0.92 8.85
CA THR A 116 8.02 0.42 9.44
C THR A 116 9.31 0.84 10.12
N ASP A 117 9.99 -0.09 10.81
CA ASP A 117 11.30 0.14 11.40
C ASP A 117 12.38 0.34 10.33
N ARG A 118 12.41 -0.51 9.30
CA ARG A 118 13.49 -0.56 8.31
C ARG A 118 13.39 0.47 7.18
N ILE A 119 12.23 1.09 6.93
CA ILE A 119 12.06 1.99 5.76
C ILE A 119 12.98 3.22 5.79
N VAL A 120 13.34 3.69 6.98
CA VAL A 120 14.22 4.86 7.16
C VAL A 120 15.66 4.59 6.73
N ASP A 121 16.06 3.33 6.59
CA ASP A 121 17.38 2.95 6.05
C ASP A 121 17.47 3.23 4.54
N PHE A 122 16.34 3.32 3.85
CA PHE A 122 16.27 3.40 2.39
C PHE A 122 15.67 4.71 1.88
N LEU A 123 14.83 5.36 2.67
CA LEU A 123 14.15 6.61 2.31
C LEU A 123 14.41 7.70 3.34
N ASP A 124 14.68 8.91 2.87
CA ASP A 124 14.56 10.11 3.69
C ASP A 124 13.07 10.46 3.85
N VAL A 125 12.37 9.66 4.66
CA VAL A 125 10.92 9.77 4.85
C VAL A 125 10.52 11.13 5.39
N LYS A 126 11.39 11.78 6.19
CA LYS A 126 11.13 13.13 6.69
C LYS A 126 11.05 14.10 5.53
N LYS A 127 12.08 14.15 4.68
CA LYS A 127 12.11 15.04 3.52
C LYS A 127 10.95 14.77 2.58
N ILE A 128 10.71 13.50 2.22
CA ILE A 128 9.66 13.10 1.28
C ILE A 128 8.29 13.62 1.74
N PHE A 129 7.90 13.35 2.99
CA PHE A 129 6.57 13.71 3.46
C PHE A 129 6.45 15.18 3.89
N ASP A 130 7.56 15.86 4.22
CA ASP A 130 7.55 17.31 4.44
C ASP A 130 7.37 18.07 3.12
N GLU A 131 8.03 17.63 2.04
CA GLU A 131 7.92 18.23 0.71
C GLU A 131 6.63 17.81 -0.02
N HIS A 132 6.17 16.58 0.21
CA HIS A 132 4.98 16.00 -0.41
C HIS A 132 4.02 15.39 0.63
N PRO A 133 3.28 16.23 1.39
CA PRO A 133 2.29 15.75 2.34
C PRO A 133 1.18 14.94 1.65
N GLY A 134 0.83 13.79 2.22
CA GLY A 134 -0.20 12.91 1.67
C GLY A 134 0.26 12.00 0.52
N LEU A 135 1.53 12.10 0.09
CA LEU A 135 2.12 11.12 -0.83
C LEU A 135 2.08 9.73 -0.20
N ILE A 136 1.88 8.71 -1.03
CA ILE A 136 2.00 7.30 -0.67
C ILE A 136 3.11 6.74 -1.54
N VAL A 137 4.13 6.17 -0.93
CA VAL A 137 5.23 5.53 -1.66
C VAL A 137 4.95 4.03 -1.72
N CYS A 138 4.79 3.50 -2.92
CA CYS A 138 4.66 2.07 -3.17
C CYS A 138 6.01 1.50 -3.58
N GLY A 139 6.34 0.34 -3.02
CA GLY A 139 7.54 -0.36 -3.44
C GLY A 139 7.59 -1.79 -2.95
N GLU A 140 8.70 -2.43 -3.25
CA GLU A 140 8.99 -3.81 -2.92
C GLU A 140 10.13 -3.86 -1.90
N PHE A 141 9.92 -4.59 -0.79
CA PHE A 141 11.03 -5.06 0.04
C PHE A 141 11.48 -6.43 -0.44
N ALA A 142 12.76 -6.56 -0.72
CA ALA A 142 13.35 -7.80 -1.17
C ALA A 142 14.78 -7.98 -0.66
N GLY A 143 15.14 -9.22 -0.36
CA GLY A 143 16.48 -9.61 0.09
C GLY A 143 16.46 -10.93 0.87
N PRO A 144 17.64 -11.53 1.11
CA PRO A 144 17.75 -12.85 1.74
C PRO A 144 17.13 -12.94 3.14
N ASP A 145 17.12 -11.85 3.91
CA ASP A 145 16.68 -11.87 5.32
C ASP A 145 15.31 -11.21 5.51
N ASN A 146 14.50 -11.16 4.46
CA ASN A 146 13.14 -10.62 4.55
C ASN A 146 12.17 -11.61 5.24
N PRO A 147 11.14 -11.14 5.98
CA PRO A 147 10.32 -12.01 6.82
C PRO A 147 9.17 -12.75 6.10
N TYR A 148 8.95 -12.52 4.80
CA TYR A 148 7.74 -13.00 4.10
C TYR A 148 8.02 -13.91 2.89
N ASN A 149 9.06 -13.60 2.12
CA ASN A 149 9.37 -14.26 0.87
C ASN A 149 10.68 -15.04 0.95
N ILE A 150 10.69 -16.24 0.36
CA ILE A 150 11.90 -17.07 0.25
C ILE A 150 12.75 -16.61 -0.95
N GLU A 151 12.10 -16.22 -2.04
CA GLU A 151 12.77 -15.73 -3.24
C GLU A 151 13.10 -14.24 -3.10
N TYR A 152 14.25 -13.85 -3.65
CA TYR A 152 14.74 -12.48 -3.67
C TYR A 152 15.68 -12.29 -4.87
N PRO A 153 15.92 -11.05 -5.32
CA PRO A 153 16.82 -10.78 -6.42
C PRO A 153 18.25 -11.20 -6.06
N PRO A 154 18.95 -11.97 -6.91
CA PRO A 154 20.25 -12.54 -6.58
C PRO A 154 21.35 -11.48 -6.38
N TYR A 155 21.11 -10.23 -6.78
CA TYR A 155 22.02 -9.11 -6.56
C TYR A 155 21.89 -8.47 -5.18
N VAL A 156 20.83 -8.76 -4.41
CA VAL A 156 20.75 -8.40 -2.99
C VAL A 156 21.43 -9.50 -2.19
N LYS A 157 22.60 -9.19 -1.62
CA LYS A 157 23.50 -10.20 -1.02
C LYS A 157 23.30 -10.42 0.48
N GLU A 158 22.72 -9.44 1.16
CA GLU A 158 22.53 -9.42 2.61
C GLU A 158 21.28 -8.62 2.94
N ASP A 159 20.61 -8.98 4.03
CA ASP A 159 19.50 -8.25 4.61
C ASP A 159 18.36 -7.97 3.61
N ILE A 160 17.94 -6.72 3.48
CA ILE A 160 16.89 -6.27 2.57
C ILE A 160 17.29 -4.98 1.85
N ARG A 161 16.58 -4.71 0.75
CA ARG A 161 16.57 -3.45 0.01
C ARG A 161 15.14 -3.05 -0.30
N PHE A 162 14.93 -1.75 -0.46
CA PHE A 162 13.68 -1.16 -0.94
C PHE A 162 13.80 -0.76 -2.41
N PHE A 163 12.79 -1.10 -3.20
CA PHE A 163 12.67 -0.72 -4.60
C PHE A 163 11.33 -0.02 -4.81
N ALA A 164 11.35 1.31 -4.92
CA ALA A 164 10.14 2.09 -5.23
C ALA A 164 9.70 1.86 -6.68
N PHE A 165 8.39 1.79 -6.91
CA PHE A 165 7.81 1.64 -8.26
C PHE A 165 6.52 2.45 -8.49
N ASP A 166 5.94 3.09 -7.46
CA ASP A 166 4.77 4.00 -7.58
C ASP A 166 4.79 5.06 -6.47
#